data_AF-A0A0L8IEG5-F1
#
_entry.id   AF-A0A0L8IEG5-F1
#
_cell.length_a   1.000
_cell.length_b   1.000
_cell.length_c   1.000
_cell.angle_alpha   90.00
_cell.angle_beta   90.00
_cell.angle_gamma   90.00
#
_symmetry.space_group_name_H-M   'P 1'
#
loop_
_entity.id
_entity.type
_entity.pdbx_description
1 polymer ?
#
loop_
_entity_poly.entity_id
_entity_poly.type
_entity_poly.pdbx_seq_one_letter_code
_entity_poly.pdbx_strand_id
1 'polypeptide(L)'
;VKFLQSYKNDKDLERGEHDWFIFDDRISAVKWKDKRVVYGTSNFHDPTEICQVSRREKDGSKLQINCPLMIKYYNLHMNCVDKFDQLKKTYEIGRRSHKW
;
A
#
# COMPACT_ATOMS: atom_id res chain seq x y z
N VAL A 1 -30.96 -5.36 -1.79
CA VAL A 1 -29.73 -4.91 -1.09
C VAL A 1 -28.61 -5.83 -1.54
N LYS A 2 -27.68 -5.38 -2.40
CA LYS A 2 -26.49 -6.17 -2.73
C LYS A 2 -25.74 -6.39 -1.42
N PHE A 3 -25.60 -7.64 -0.98
CA PHE A 3 -24.73 -7.97 0.14
C PHE A 3 -23.34 -7.45 -0.21
N LEU A 4 -22.82 -6.51 0.58
CA LEU A 4 -21.44 -6.08 0.47
C LEU A 4 -20.59 -7.31 0.77
N GLN A 5 -19.84 -7.77 -0.22
CA GLN A 5 -18.86 -8.85 -0.03
C GLN A 5 -17.98 -8.47 1.18
N SER A 6 -18.00 -9.30 2.23
CA SER A 6 -17.22 -9.04 3.44
C SER A 6 -15.84 -9.67 3.30
N TYR A 7 -14.81 -8.93 3.69
CA TYR A 7 -13.47 -9.50 3.81
C TYR A 7 -13.42 -10.63 4.85
N LYS A 8 -12.54 -11.60 4.64
CA LYS A 8 -12.11 -12.57 5.67
C LYS A 8 -11.65 -11.83 6.94
N ASN A 9 -11.79 -12.43 8.11
CA ASN A 9 -11.27 -11.80 9.33
C ASN A 9 -9.74 -11.74 9.29
N ASP A 10 -9.17 -10.76 9.99
CA ASP A 10 -7.72 -10.57 10.09
C ASP A 10 -6.99 -11.79 10.68
N LYS A 11 -7.69 -12.56 11.52
CA LYS A 11 -7.16 -13.76 12.16
C LYS A 11 -7.02 -14.94 11.20
N ASP A 12 -7.84 -14.96 10.15
CA ASP A 12 -7.94 -16.08 9.21
C ASP A 12 -7.00 -15.93 8.00
N LEU A 13 -6.39 -14.76 7.85
CA LEU A 13 -5.38 -14.48 6.82
C LEU A 13 -4.00 -14.86 7.34
N GLU A 14 -3.20 -15.53 6.55
CA GLU A 14 -1.78 -15.72 6.83
C GLU A 14 -0.93 -14.57 6.30
N ARG A 15 0.31 -14.45 6.78
CA ARG A 15 1.21 -13.40 6.31
C ARG A 15 1.55 -13.60 4.83
N GLY A 16 1.30 -12.58 4.03
CA GLY A 16 1.45 -12.61 2.58
C GLY A 16 0.15 -12.94 1.83
N GLU A 17 -0.89 -13.38 2.54
CA GLU A 17 -2.21 -13.58 1.93
C GLU A 17 -2.96 -12.26 1.77
N HIS A 18 -3.85 -12.26 0.78
CA HIS A 18 -4.74 -11.16 0.52
C HIS A 18 -6.13 -11.68 0.17
N ASP A 19 -7.10 -10.83 0.44
CA ASP A 19 -8.50 -10.99 0.07
C ASP A 19 -8.94 -9.76 -0.71
N TRP A 20 -9.84 -9.93 -1.66
CA TRP A 20 -10.18 -8.88 -2.60
C TRP A 20 -11.58 -9.04 -3.17
N PHE A 21 -12.12 -7.91 -3.63
CA PHE A 21 -13.31 -7.89 -4.48
C PHE A 21 -13.19 -6.76 -5.50
N ILE A 22 -13.96 -6.90 -6.58
CA ILE A 22 -14.09 -5.91 -7.64
C ILE A 22 -15.51 -5.36 -7.56
N PHE A 23 -15.63 -4.05 -7.46
CA PHE A 23 -16.91 -3.35 -7.54
C PHE A 23 -17.36 -3.23 -9.01
N ASP A 24 -18.67 -3.03 -9.22
CA ASP A 24 -19.25 -2.87 -10.56
C ASP A 24 -18.56 -1.74 -11.37
N ASP A 25 -18.09 -0.69 -10.68
CA ASP A 25 -17.36 0.45 -11.25
C ASP A 25 -15.88 0.13 -11.62
N ARG A 26 -15.52 -1.15 -11.70
CA ARG A 26 -14.17 -1.65 -12.02
C ARG A 26 -13.08 -1.18 -11.05
N ILE A 27 -13.49 -0.90 -9.81
CA ILE A 27 -12.57 -0.58 -8.72
C ILE A 27 -12.26 -1.89 -7.99
N SER A 28 -10.98 -2.26 -7.93
CA SER A 28 -10.48 -3.33 -7.11
C SER A 28 -10.19 -2.82 -5.70
N ALA A 29 -10.61 -3.58 -4.70
CA ALA A 29 -10.34 -3.31 -3.30
C ALA A 29 -9.70 -4.52 -2.66
N VAL A 30 -8.50 -4.32 -2.13
CA VAL A 30 -7.61 -5.38 -1.66
C VAL A 30 -7.31 -5.19 -0.19
N LYS A 31 -7.38 -6.28 0.55
CA LYS A 31 -6.96 -6.44 1.94
C LYS A 31 -5.78 -7.39 1.96
N TRP A 32 -4.60 -6.91 2.34
CA TRP A 32 -3.37 -7.71 2.39
C TRP A 32 -2.82 -7.76 3.81
N LYS A 33 -2.37 -8.94 4.26
CA LYS A 33 -1.80 -9.11 5.59
C LYS A 33 -0.28 -9.23 5.51
N ASP A 34 0.43 -8.24 6.04
CA ASP A 34 1.85 -8.37 6.40
C ASP A 34 1.96 -8.62 7.92
N LYS A 35 2.75 -7.83 8.66
CA LYS A 35 2.70 -7.81 10.13
C LYS A 35 1.39 -7.22 10.66
N ARG A 36 0.78 -6.35 9.86
CA ARG A 36 -0.54 -5.76 10.08
C ARG A 36 -1.30 -5.81 8.76
N VAL A 37 -2.61 -5.76 8.84
CA VAL A 37 -3.47 -5.68 7.66
C VAL A 37 -3.35 -4.29 7.03
N VAL A 38 -3.28 -4.26 5.71
CA VAL A 38 -3.26 -3.07 4.87
C VAL A 38 -4.42 -3.17 3.88
N TYR A 39 -5.13 -2.07 3.71
CA TYR A 39 -6.18 -1.94 2.71
C TYR A 39 -5.68 -1.04 1.59
N GLY A 40 -6.04 -1.38 0.36
CA GLY A 40 -5.76 -0.56 -0.82
C GLY A 40 -6.90 -0.64 -1.81
N THR A 41 -7.11 0.43 -2.57
CA THR A 41 -8.06 0.46 -3.68
C THR A 41 -7.37 0.95 -4.95
N SER A 42 -7.82 0.45 -6.09
CA SER A 42 -7.23 0.76 -7.39
C SER A 42 -8.28 0.58 -8.48
N ASN A 43 -8.25 1.43 -9.50
CA ASN A 43 -9.09 1.31 -10.71
C ASN A 43 -8.30 0.76 -11.91
N PHE A 44 -7.00 0.50 -11.75
CA PHE A 44 -6.08 0.14 -12.82
C PHE A 44 -5.50 -1.26 -12.64
N HIS A 45 -5.28 -1.67 -11.40
CA HIS A 45 -4.57 -2.90 -11.08
C HIS A 45 -5.55 -4.06 -10.91
N ASP A 46 -5.20 -5.21 -11.49
CA ASP A 46 -5.87 -6.47 -11.23
C ASP A 46 -5.52 -6.96 -9.81
N PRO A 47 -6.51 -7.21 -8.93
CA PRO A 47 -6.26 -7.65 -7.57
C PRO A 47 -5.66 -9.07 -7.47
N THR A 48 -5.70 -9.86 -8.54
CA THR A 48 -5.11 -11.21 -8.62
C THR A 48 -3.62 -11.20 -8.94
N GLU A 49 -3.09 -10.07 -9.42
CA GLU A 49 -1.67 -9.95 -9.72
C GLU A 49 -0.84 -9.88 -8.45
N ILE A 50 0.03 -10.88 -8.28
CA ILE A 50 0.90 -11.02 -7.12
C ILE A 50 2.34 -10.77 -7.53
N CYS A 51 3.10 -10.13 -6.64
CA CYS A 51 4.53 -9.99 -6.73
C CYS A 51 5.18 -10.43 -5.41
N GLN A 52 6.50 -10.63 -5.42
CA GLN A 52 7.26 -10.85 -4.19
C GLN A 52 7.90 -9.56 -3.72
N VAL A 53 7.83 -9.31 -2.41
CA VAL A 53 8.49 -8.19 -1.74
C VAL A 53 9.42 -8.73 -0.65
N SER A 54 10.64 -8.18 -0.59
CA SER A 54 11.61 -8.53 0.44
C SER A 54 11.31 -7.75 1.71
N ARG A 55 11.08 -8.46 2.82
CA ARG A 55 10.87 -7.88 4.15
C ARG A 55 11.99 -8.27 5.09
N ARG A 56 12.43 -7.31 5.89
CA ARG A 56 13.43 -7.54 6.93
C ARG A 56 12.74 -7.95 8.23
N GLU A 57 13.21 -9.04 8.81
CA GLU A 57 12.77 -9.54 10.11
C GLU A 57 13.59 -8.94 11.25
N LYS A 58 13.11 -9.14 12.49
CA LYS A 58 13.75 -8.56 13.69
C LYS A 58 15.19 -9.06 13.90
N ASP A 59 15.44 -10.30 13.49
CA ASP A 59 16.76 -10.95 13.50
C ASP A 59 17.71 -10.42 12.40
N GLY A 60 17.21 -9.56 11.50
CA GLY A 60 17.96 -9.03 10.37
C GLY A 60 17.90 -9.88 9.11
N SER A 61 17.27 -11.06 9.16
CA SER A 61 17.05 -11.90 7.97
C SER A 61 16.09 -11.22 6.99
N LYS A 62 16.14 -11.64 5.72
CA LYS A 62 15.25 -11.15 4.66
C LYS A 62 14.33 -12.29 4.22
N LEU A 63 13.03 -12.08 4.36
CA LEU A 63 12.00 -13.00 3.92
C LEU A 63 11.36 -12.46 2.62
N GLN A 64 11.11 -13.34 1.67
CA GLN A 64 10.27 -13.01 0.51
C GLN A 64 8.83 -13.36 0.85
N ILE A 65 7.94 -12.38 0.74
CA ILE A 65 6.50 -12.57 0.96
C ILE A 65 5.72 -12.18 -0.29
N ASN A 66 4.62 -12.90 -0.52
CA ASN A 66 3.68 -12.57 -1.56
C ASN A 66 2.95 -11.26 -1.20
N CYS A 67 2.76 -10.41 -2.20
CA CYS A 67 2.15 -9.10 -2.05
C CYS A 67 1.39 -8.76 -3.33
N PRO A 68 0.16 -8.24 -3.24
CA PRO A 68 -0.56 -7.71 -4.40
C PRO A 68 0.27 -6.65 -5.12
N LEU A 69 0.28 -6.69 -6.45
CA LEU A 69 1.10 -5.83 -7.29
C LEU A 69 0.77 -4.34 -7.05
N MET A 70 -0.49 -4.02 -6.83
CA MET A 70 -0.95 -2.66 -6.52
C MET A 70 -0.26 -2.07 -5.27
N ILE A 71 -0.02 -2.89 -4.24
CA ILE A 71 0.60 -2.43 -3.00
C ILE A 71 2.08 -2.15 -3.24
N LYS A 72 2.74 -2.94 -4.08
CA LYS A 72 4.13 -2.67 -4.50
C LYS A 72 4.23 -1.35 -5.27
N TYR A 73 3.36 -1.10 -6.24
CA TYR A 73 3.36 0.15 -7.00
C TYR A 73 3.04 1.37 -6.13
N TYR A 74 2.07 1.24 -5.21
CA TYR A 74 1.78 2.30 -4.26
C TYR A 74 3.04 2.67 -3.45
N ASN A 75 3.71 1.68 -2.84
CA ASN A 75 4.93 1.92 -2.06
C ASN A 75 6.08 2.51 -2.89
N LEU A 76 6.15 2.20 -4.19
CA LEU A 76 7.16 2.75 -5.08
C LEU A 76 6.96 4.26 -5.32
N HIS A 77 5.71 4.72 -5.39
CA HIS A 77 5.39 6.08 -5.83
C HIS A 77 4.89 7.01 -4.72
N MET A 78 4.37 6.48 -3.61
CA MET A 78 3.73 7.28 -2.55
C MET A 78 4.64 8.36 -1.94
N ASN A 79 5.95 8.14 -1.92
CA ASN A 79 6.92 9.02 -1.25
C ASN A 79 7.37 10.20 -2.13
N CYS A 80 6.86 10.37 -3.35
CA CYS A 80 7.33 11.43 -4.26
C CYS A 80 7.10 12.83 -3.69
N VAL A 81 5.93 13.08 -3.09
CA VAL A 81 5.59 14.38 -2.49
C VAL A 81 6.42 14.64 -1.24
N ASP A 82 6.53 13.65 -0.35
CA ASP A 82 7.34 13.77 0.87
C ASP A 82 8.82 13.99 0.55
N LYS A 83 9.33 13.30 -0.47
CA LYS A 83 10.70 13.50 -0.96
C LYS A 83 10.89 14.92 -1.50
N PHE A 84 9.93 15.44 -2.24
CA PHE A 84 9.98 16.82 -2.72
C PHE A 84 9.97 17.81 -1.55
N ASP A 85 9.08 17.63 -0.57
CA ASP A 85 9.01 18.49 0.61
C ASP A 85 10.29 18.44 1.46
N GLN A 86 10.85 17.23 1.63
CA GLN A 86 12.14 17.05 2.30
C GLN A 86 13.26 17.82 1.58
N LEU A 87 13.34 17.72 0.24
CA LEU A 87 14.33 18.43 -0.56
C LEU A 87 14.12 19.93 -0.47
N LYS A 88 12.87 20.40 -0.61
CA LYS A 88 12.52 21.80 -0.44
C LYS A 88 12.97 22.32 0.91
N LYS A 89 12.59 21.66 2.01
CA LYS A 89 12.98 22.05 3.36
C LYS A 89 14.50 22.03 3.58
N THR A 90 15.22 21.14 2.93
CA THR A 90 16.69 21.01 3.08
C THR A 90 17.44 22.11 2.33
N TYR A 91 16.93 22.52 1.16
CA TYR A 91 17.62 23.44 0.25
C TYR A 91 16.90 24.78 0.07
N GLU A 92 15.80 25.04 0.77
CA GLU A 92 15.07 26.29 0.66
C GLU A 92 15.90 27.46 1.17
N ILE A 93 15.98 28.50 0.35
CA ILE A 93 16.49 29.80 0.75
C ILE A 93 15.27 30.67 1.04
N GLY A 94 14.72 30.52 2.24
CA GLY A 94 13.56 31.27 2.70
C GLY A 94 13.94 32.63 3.31
N ARG A 95 13.05 33.62 3.16
CA ARG A 95 13.07 34.89 3.94
C ARG A 95 11.80 35.00 4.75
N ARG A 96 11.92 35.46 6.00
CA ARG A 96 10.74 35.78 6.83
C ARG A 96 10.01 36.97 6.21
N SER A 97 8.69 36.86 6.05
CA SER A 97 7.81 37.89 5.51
C SER A 97 6.55 37.96 6.37
N HIS A 98 5.97 39.15 6.49
CA HIS A 98 4.66 39.35 7.13
C HIS A 98 3.49 39.07 6.18
N LYS A 99 3.77 38.92 4.88
CA LYS A 99 2.79 38.58 3.86
C LYS A 99 2.98 37.13 3.44
N TRP A 100 1.86 36.41 3.30
CA TRP A 100 1.81 35.08 2.69
C TRP A 100 2.18 35.12 1.21
#